data_AF-A0AAW4VP19-F1
#
_entry.id   AF-A0AAW4VP19-F1
#
_cell.length_a   1.000
_cell.length_b   1.000
_cell.length_c   1.000
_cell.angle_alpha   90.00
_cell.angle_beta   90.00
_cell.angle_gamma   90.00
#
_symmetry.space_group_name_H-M   'P 1'
#
loop_
_entity.id
_entity.type
_entity.pdbx_description
1 polymer ?
#
loop_
_entity_poly.entity_id
_entity_poly.type
_entity_poly.pdbx_seq_one_letter_code
_entity_poly.pdbx_strand_id
1 'polypeptide(L)'
;GSSLGGKSLVTFEELYDMTNPDEPKKVTEHKDITDDGQTVTIKEVPEVPDTPKDTDTPDTPSTVTKTSDSPKTGDNTNIYAYLAMLGLSCVGLGGMLYFKRRRKKL
;
A
#
# COMPACT_ATOMS: atom_id res chain seq x y z
N GLY A 1 21.48 -25.74 -3.02
CA GLY A 1 20.49 -24.73 -3.48
C GLY A 1 19.09 -25.28 -3.36
N SER A 2 18.07 -24.42 -3.32
CA SER A 2 16.66 -24.85 -3.42
C SER A 2 16.37 -25.38 -4.83
N SER A 3 15.42 -26.31 -4.97
CA SER A 3 15.00 -26.88 -6.29
C SER A 3 14.45 -25.83 -7.27
N LEU A 4 14.17 -24.63 -6.78
CA LEU A 4 13.58 -23.53 -7.55
C LEU A 4 14.62 -22.52 -8.06
N GLY A 5 15.91 -22.73 -7.78
CA GLY A 5 16.98 -21.93 -8.35
C GLY A 5 16.88 -21.85 -9.88
N GLY A 6 17.04 -20.65 -10.43
CA GLY A 6 17.02 -20.41 -11.87
C GLY A 6 15.63 -20.47 -12.52
N LYS A 7 14.57 -20.69 -11.75
CA LYS A 7 13.19 -20.78 -12.26
C LYS A 7 12.43 -19.48 -12.07
N SER A 8 11.47 -19.25 -12.96
CA SER A 8 10.41 -18.26 -12.76
C SER A 8 9.19 -18.92 -12.14
N LEU A 9 8.60 -18.23 -11.18
CA LEU A 9 7.37 -18.62 -10.49
C LEU A 9 6.32 -17.56 -10.79
N VAL A 10 5.09 -17.99 -11.05
CA VAL A 10 3.94 -17.11 -11.30
C VAL A 10 2.84 -17.48 -10.32
N THR A 11 2.22 -16.47 -9.72
CA THR A 11 1.07 -16.67 -8.83
C THR A 11 -0.22 -16.65 -9.65
N PHE A 12 -1.19 -17.48 -9.24
CA PHE A 12 -2.56 -17.43 -9.73
C PHE A 12 -3.49 -17.16 -8.56
N GLU A 13 -4.50 -16.34 -8.79
CA GLU A 13 -5.43 -15.90 -7.74
C GLU A 13 -6.87 -16.23 -8.12
N GLU A 14 -7.66 -16.63 -7.12
CA GLU A 14 -9.10 -16.82 -7.22
C GLU A 14 -9.77 -16.18 -6.01
N LEU A 15 -10.80 -15.36 -6.24
CA LEU A 15 -11.58 -14.73 -5.19
C LEU A 15 -12.92 -15.45 -5.03
N TYR A 16 -13.24 -15.83 -3.80
CA TYR A 16 -14.51 -16.46 -3.43
C TYR A 16 -15.30 -15.56 -2.49
N ASP A 17 -16.60 -15.45 -2.74
CA ASP A 17 -17.59 -14.93 -1.80
C ASP A 17 -17.97 -16.06 -0.84
N MET A 18 -17.64 -15.86 0.43
CA MET A 18 -17.86 -16.81 1.52
C MET A 18 -19.05 -16.38 2.41
N THR A 19 -19.88 -15.44 1.97
CA THR A 19 -21.04 -14.95 2.74
C THR A 19 -22.03 -16.08 3.06
N ASN A 20 -22.17 -17.06 2.15
CA ASN A 20 -22.80 -18.34 2.45
C ASN A 20 -21.72 -19.42 2.64
N PRO A 21 -21.46 -19.91 3.86
CA PRO A 21 -20.40 -20.88 4.12
C PRO A 21 -20.66 -22.25 3.51
N ASP A 22 -21.92 -22.61 3.26
CA ASP A 22 -22.30 -23.89 2.63
C ASP A 22 -22.20 -23.84 1.10
N GLU A 23 -22.24 -22.64 0.51
CA GLU A 23 -22.08 -22.41 -0.93
C GLU A 23 -21.07 -21.29 -1.23
N PRO A 24 -19.76 -21.55 -1.10
CA PRO A 24 -18.73 -20.65 -1.60
C PRO A 24 -18.91 -20.35 -3.08
N LYS A 25 -18.98 -19.07 -3.44
CA LYS A 25 -19.15 -18.65 -4.83
C LYS A 25 -17.87 -18.02 -5.36
N LYS A 26 -17.27 -18.59 -6.41
CA LYS A 26 -16.18 -17.92 -7.12
C LYS A 26 -16.69 -16.63 -7.78
N VAL A 27 -16.05 -15.50 -7.49
CA VAL A 27 -16.42 -14.18 -8.00
C VAL A 27 -15.55 -13.79 -9.19
N THR A 28 -14.24 -14.02 -9.10
CA THR A 28 -13.27 -13.68 -10.15
C THR A 28 -12.01 -14.52 -10.01
N GLU A 29 -11.22 -14.61 -11.07
CA GLU A 29 -9.88 -15.21 -11.05
C GLU A 29 -8.92 -14.45 -11.95
N HIS A 30 -7.63 -14.50 -11.62
CA HIS A 30 -6.54 -14.04 -12.46
C HIS A 30 -5.55 -15.18 -12.66
N LYS A 31 -5.49 -15.70 -13.89
CA LYS A 31 -4.69 -16.87 -14.27
C LYS A 31 -3.93 -16.63 -15.56
N ASP A 32 -3.01 -15.69 -15.51
CA ASP A 32 -2.14 -15.37 -16.64
C ASP A 32 -0.70 -15.77 -16.31
N ILE A 33 -0.20 -16.80 -17.00
CA ILE A 33 1.19 -17.28 -16.85
C ILE A 33 2.22 -16.29 -17.41
N THR A 34 1.79 -15.35 -18.25
CA THR A 34 2.63 -14.32 -18.86
C THR A 34 2.59 -13.00 -18.10
N ASP A 35 1.94 -12.97 -16.94
CA ASP A 35 1.86 -11.77 -16.11
C ASP A 35 3.20 -11.48 -15.40
N ASP A 36 3.98 -10.55 -15.96
CA ASP A 36 5.23 -10.05 -15.37
C ASP A 36 5.02 -9.34 -14.01
N GLY A 37 3.78 -8.91 -13.71
CA GLY A 37 3.37 -8.36 -12.42
C GLY A 37 3.27 -9.42 -11.32
N GLN A 38 2.93 -10.66 -11.68
CA GLN A 38 2.83 -11.81 -10.78
C GLN A 38 3.96 -12.83 -10.92
N THR A 39 4.96 -12.53 -11.76
CA THR A 39 6.13 -13.38 -11.98
C THR A 39 7.32 -12.95 -11.11
N VAL A 40 7.93 -13.91 -10.41
CA VAL A 40 9.20 -13.74 -9.69
C VAL A 40 10.24 -14.75 -10.17
N THR A 41 11.46 -14.28 -10.42
CA THR A 41 12.58 -15.15 -10.82
C THR A 41 13.53 -15.39 -9.66
N ILE A 42 13.77 -16.66 -9.34
CA ILE A 42 14.73 -17.05 -8.31
C ILE A 42 16.11 -17.14 -8.94
N LYS A 43 17.02 -16.30 -8.46
CA LYS A 43 18.45 -16.39 -8.83
C LYS A 43 19.07 -17.62 -8.16
N GLU A 44 19.86 -18.39 -8.91
CA GLU A 44 20.69 -19.42 -8.28
C GLU A 44 21.73 -18.76 -7.40
N VAL A 45 21.88 -19.26 -6.18
CA VAL A 45 23.02 -18.90 -5.33
C VAL A 45 24.22 -19.67 -5.86
N PRO A 46 25.31 -19.00 -6.29
CA PRO A 46 26.51 -19.67 -6.74
C PRO A 46 27.05 -20.62 -5.67
N GLU A 47 27.57 -21.78 -6.09
CA GLU A 47 28.11 -22.81 -5.18
C GLU A 47 29.40 -22.35 -4.47
N VAL A 48 30.10 -21.38 -5.06
CA VAL A 48 31.25 -20.71 -4.46
C VAL A 48 30.79 -19.32 -4.03
N PRO A 49 30.83 -18.97 -2.73
CA PRO A 49 30.63 -17.59 -2.33
C PRO A 49 31.76 -16.77 -2.95
N ASP A 50 31.41 -15.78 -3.77
CA ASP A 50 32.39 -14.82 -4.26
C ASP A 50 33.13 -14.24 -3.05
N THR A 51 34.46 -14.32 -3.08
CA THR A 51 35.29 -13.58 -2.12
C THR A 51 34.89 -12.11 -2.23
N PRO A 52 34.70 -11.38 -1.10
CA PRO A 52 34.24 -10.01 -1.17
C PRO A 52 35.24 -9.21 -1.98
N LYS A 53 34.85 -8.82 -3.19
CA LYS A 53 35.55 -7.79 -3.93
C LYS A 53 35.17 -6.50 -3.23
N ASP A 54 36.15 -5.82 -2.62
CA ASP A 54 36.00 -4.43 -2.21
C ASP A 54 35.62 -3.60 -3.45
N THR A 55 34.33 -3.48 -3.65
CA THR A 55 33.70 -2.51 -4.52
C THR A 55 32.63 -1.88 -3.66
N ASP A 56 32.99 -0.72 -3.11
CA ASP A 56 32.17 0.22 -2.33
C ASP A 56 30.96 0.72 -3.10
N THR A 57 30.06 -0.18 -3.49
CA THR A 57 28.69 0.16 -3.84
C THR A 57 27.87 -1.11 -3.62
N PRO A 58 27.03 -1.17 -2.57
CA PRO A 58 25.92 -2.10 -2.61
C PRO A 58 25.20 -1.77 -3.93
N ASP A 59 25.11 -2.73 -4.85
CA ASP A 59 24.11 -2.68 -5.90
C ASP A 59 22.78 -2.60 -5.17
N THR A 60 22.40 -1.35 -4.89
CA THR A 60 21.13 -0.99 -4.31
C THR A 60 20.16 -1.66 -5.24
N PRO A 61 19.37 -2.65 -4.78
CA PRO A 61 18.43 -3.32 -5.66
C PRO A 61 17.68 -2.18 -6.32
N SER A 62 17.84 -2.04 -7.65
CA SER A 62 17.18 -0.99 -8.40
C SER A 62 15.77 -1.04 -7.90
N THR A 63 15.38 0.01 -7.16
CA THR A 63 14.04 0.14 -6.64
C THR A 63 13.26 0.36 -7.91
N VAL A 64 12.89 -0.74 -8.58
CA VAL A 64 11.96 -0.73 -9.66
C VAL A 64 10.77 -0.12 -8.98
N THR A 65 10.52 1.13 -9.35
CA THR A 65 9.31 1.82 -8.99
C THR A 65 8.23 1.12 -9.82
N LYS A 66 7.97 -0.16 -9.52
CA LYS A 66 6.78 -0.86 -9.98
C LYS A 66 5.69 -0.07 -9.28
N THR A 67 5.02 0.77 -10.06
CA THR A 67 3.75 1.35 -9.70
C THR A 67 2.90 0.17 -9.24
N SER A 68 2.75 0.02 -7.94
CA SER A 68 1.91 -1.02 -7.37
C SER A 68 0.51 -0.84 -7.93
N ASP A 69 -0.07 -1.90 -8.49
CA ASP A 69 -1.51 -2.02 -8.75
C ASP A 69 -2.29 -2.33 -7.47
N SER A 70 -1.62 -2.35 -6.30
CA SER A 70 -2.32 -2.00 -5.07
C SER A 70 -3.10 -0.71 -5.34
N PRO A 71 -4.37 -0.57 -4.90
CA PRO A 71 -5.06 0.69 -5.07
C PRO A 71 -4.12 1.75 -4.56
N LYS A 72 -3.76 2.69 -5.44
CA LYS A 72 -3.16 3.93 -5.02
C LYS A 72 -4.26 4.62 -4.23
N THR A 73 -4.50 4.23 -2.97
CA THR A 73 -5.07 5.10 -1.96
C THR A 73 -4.01 6.14 -1.63
N GLY A 74 -3.63 6.90 -2.67
CA GLY A 74 -3.21 8.26 -2.56
C GLY A 74 -4.46 9.04 -2.22
N ASP A 75 -4.94 8.84 -0.99
CA ASP A 75 -5.99 9.66 -0.41
C ASP A 75 -5.36 11.05 -0.27
N ASN A 76 -5.58 11.88 -1.29
CA ASN A 76 -5.18 13.29 -1.34
C ASN A 76 -6.13 14.16 -0.50
N THR A 77 -6.75 13.56 0.53
CA THR A 77 -7.67 14.19 1.46
C THR A 77 -6.98 15.40 2.07
N ASN A 78 -7.43 16.59 1.67
CA ASN A 78 -6.82 17.86 2.07
C ASN A 78 -7.05 18.10 3.57
N ILE A 79 -6.12 17.64 4.41
CA ILE A 79 -6.18 17.78 5.87
C ILE A 79 -6.29 19.25 6.31
N TYR A 80 -5.71 20.18 5.55
CA TYR A 80 -5.80 21.61 5.84
C TYR A 80 -7.22 22.14 5.72
N ALA A 81 -8.04 21.59 4.82
CA ALA A 81 -9.45 21.95 4.72
C ALA A 81 -10.22 21.55 5.99
N TYR A 82 -9.96 20.36 6.54
CA TYR A 82 -10.56 19.93 7.80
C TYR A 82 -10.09 20.75 9.00
N LEU A 83 -8.79 21.08 9.06
CA LEU A 83 -8.24 21.95 10.11
C LEU A 83 -8.81 23.38 10.02
N ALA A 84 -9.01 23.92 8.83
CA ALA A 84 -9.65 25.22 8.64
C ALA A 84 -11.11 25.20 9.11
N MET A 85 -11.87 24.16 8.77
CA MET A 85 -13.26 24.00 9.23
C MET A 85 -13.35 23.85 10.75
N LEU A 86 -12.43 23.09 11.36
CA LEU A 86 -12.31 22.98 12.81
C LEU A 86 -12.02 24.35 13.46
N GLY A 87 -11.08 25.10 12.90
CA GLY A 87 -10.74 26.45 13.37
C GLY A 87 -11.91 27.42 13.31
N LEU A 88 -12.64 27.47 12.18
CA LEU A 88 -13.82 28.31 12.02
C LEU A 88 -14.93 27.95 13.01
N SER A 89 -15.15 26.65 13.26
CA SER A 89 -16.13 26.18 14.24
C SER A 89 -15.78 26.64 15.66
N CYS A 90 -14.52 26.50 16.08
CA CYS A 90 -14.04 26.95 17.38
C CYS A 90 -14.18 28.47 17.57
N VAL A 91 -13.85 29.27 16.55
CA VAL A 91 -14.00 30.73 16.61
C VAL A 91 -15.47 31.14 16.66
N GLY A 92 -16.35 30.49 15.87
CA GLY A 92 -17.79 30.77 15.88
C GLY A 92 -18.44 30.48 17.22
N LEU A 93 -18.21 29.29 17.78
CA LEU A 93 -18.73 28.90 19.09
C LEU A 93 -18.12 29.75 20.21
N GLY A 94 -16.81 29.97 20.20
CA GLY A 94 -16.12 30.81 21.17
C GLY A 94 -16.63 32.25 21.14
N GLY A 95 -16.80 32.83 19.95
CA GLY A 95 -17.33 34.18 19.75
C GLY A 95 -18.78 34.32 20.22
N MET A 96 -19.64 33.34 19.91
CA MET A 96 -21.03 33.33 20.39
C MET A 96 -21.09 33.26 21.93
N LEU A 97 -20.31 32.37 22.56
CA LEU A 97 -20.26 32.25 24.01
C LEU A 97 -19.69 33.51 24.67
N TYR A 98 -18.64 34.11 24.10
CA TYR A 98 -18.07 35.37 24.55
C TYR A 98 -19.09 36.51 24.49
N PHE A 99 -19.78 36.67 23.35
CA PHE A 99 -20.78 37.72 23.18
C PHE A 99 -21.99 37.52 24.08
N LYS A 100 -22.46 36.28 24.25
CA LYS A 100 -23.52 35.94 25.20
C LYS A 100 -23.11 36.24 26.65
N ARG A 101 -21.86 35.96 27.03
CA ARG A 101 -21.33 36.29 28.36
C ARG A 101 -21.19 37.80 28.54
N ARG A 102 -20.81 38.55 27.50
CA ARG A 102 -20.74 40.02 27.54
C ARG A 102 -22.11 40.66 27.65
N ARG A 103 -23.12 40.18 26.90
CA ARG A 103 -24.52 40.66 27.00
C ARG A 103 -25.18 40.38 28.36
N LYS A 104 -24.72 39.38 29.11
CA LYS A 104 -25.20 39.12 30.48
C LYS A 104 -24.48 39.94 31.55
N LYS A 105 -23.37 40.61 31.18
CA LYS A 105 -22.58 41.48 32.07
C LYS A 105 -22.86 42.97 31.85
N LEU A 106 -23.54 43.32 30.76
CA LEU A 106 -24.26 44.58 30.56
C LEU A 106 -25.68 44.41 31.12
#